data_AF-A0A8J2FI77-F1
#
_entry.id   AF-A0A8J2FI77-F1
#
_cell.length_a   1.000
_cell.length_b   1.000
_cell.length_c   1.000
_cell.angle_alpha   90.00
_cell.angle_beta   90.00
_cell.angle_gamma   90.00
#
_symmetry.space_group_name_H-M   'P 1'
#
loop_
_entity.id
_entity.type
_entity.pdbx_description
1 polymer ?
#
loop_
_entity_poly.entity_id
_entity_poly.type
_entity_poly.pdbx_seq_one_letter_code
_entity_poly.pdbx_strand_id
1 'polypeptide(L)'
;NRATSGGCCECDPGWSGWRCDIPLCHPNCIHGTCIAPDLCHCDAGWKGPHFKASLSLANQCMDPTCDPECVADQGVCVYTNTCECFYGWGGVSCEKPISLPACVNGAAYMPDMCECNRGWAGRICDYPLCQSWPAPSQDCGHGSCIEPYN
;
A
#
# COMPACT_ATOMS: atom_id res chain seq x y z
N ASN A 1 -7.26 16.29 -55.58
CA ASN A 1 -5.83 15.90 -55.69
C ASN A 1 -4.94 16.87 -54.93
N ARG A 2 -4.67 16.59 -53.65
CA ARG A 2 -3.45 17.08 -53.00
C ARG A 2 -3.09 16.12 -51.87
N ALA A 3 -2.26 15.14 -52.22
CA ALA A 3 -1.53 14.34 -51.25
C ALA A 3 -0.28 15.12 -50.84
N THR A 4 -0.06 15.27 -49.54
CA THR A 4 1.19 15.75 -48.96
C THR A 4 1.75 14.65 -48.07
N SER A 5 2.68 13.90 -48.66
CA SER A 5 3.69 13.04 -48.02
C SER A 5 3.27 12.30 -46.74
N GLY A 6 2.60 11.14 -46.90
CA GLY A 6 2.60 10.09 -45.88
C GLY A 6 1.32 9.27 -45.69
N GLY A 7 0.19 9.61 -46.34
CA GLY A 7 -1.09 8.90 -46.16
C GLY A 7 -2.07 9.17 -47.30
N CYS A 8 -3.04 8.27 -47.52
CA CYS A 8 -4.11 8.49 -48.51
C CYS A 8 -5.23 9.43 -48.01
N CYS A 9 -5.23 9.78 -46.72
CA CYS A 9 -6.26 10.58 -46.04
C CYS A 9 -5.64 11.76 -45.28
N GLU A 10 -6.40 12.84 -45.12
CA GLU A 10 -6.13 13.93 -44.17
C GLU A 10 -6.90 13.63 -42.89
N CYS A 11 -6.22 13.60 -41.75
CA CYS A 11 -6.81 13.15 -40.48
C CYS A 11 -7.39 14.31 -39.67
N ASP A 12 -8.51 14.04 -38.99
CA ASP A 12 -9.07 14.95 -37.99
C ASP A 12 -8.08 15.15 -36.82
N PRO A 13 -8.15 16.29 -36.10
CA PRO A 13 -7.30 16.54 -34.94
C PRO A 13 -7.33 15.38 -33.93
N GLY A 14 -6.14 14.91 -33.53
CA GLY A 14 -6.00 13.80 -32.59
C GLY A 14 -5.97 12.41 -33.23
N TRP A 15 -5.94 12.29 -34.55
CA TRP A 15 -5.84 11.01 -35.27
C TRP A 15 -4.62 10.95 -36.20
N SER A 16 -4.14 9.73 -36.45
CA SER A 16 -2.98 9.44 -37.29
C SER A 16 -3.09 8.06 -37.97
N GLY A 17 -2.04 7.68 -38.69
CA GLY A 17 -2.01 6.44 -39.45
C GLY A 17 -2.46 6.63 -40.91
N TRP A 18 -2.24 5.60 -41.72
CA TRP A 18 -2.55 5.66 -43.16
C TRP A 18 -4.05 5.88 -43.43
N ARG A 19 -4.91 5.39 -42.53
CA ARG A 19 -6.38 5.48 -42.61
C ARG A 19 -6.99 6.36 -41.53
N CYS A 20 -6.18 7.15 -40.80
CA CYS A 20 -6.64 7.95 -39.67
C CYS A 20 -7.32 7.11 -38.55
N ASP A 21 -6.85 5.89 -38.35
CA ASP A 21 -7.38 4.89 -37.41
C ASP A 21 -6.55 4.73 -36.12
N ILE A 22 -5.44 5.47 -36.00
CA ILE A 22 -4.57 5.45 -34.82
C ILE A 22 -4.82 6.72 -34.00
N PRO A 23 -5.41 6.64 -32.78
CA PRO A 23 -5.60 7.80 -31.94
C PRO A 23 -4.27 8.34 -31.41
N LEU A 24 -4.19 9.65 -31.26
CA LEU A 24 -3.04 10.35 -30.69
C LEU A 24 -3.39 10.83 -29.27
N CYS A 25 -2.52 10.53 -28.32
CA CYS A 25 -2.63 11.00 -26.95
C CYS A 25 -1.45 11.93 -26.63
N HIS A 26 -1.74 13.13 -26.12
CA HIS A 26 -0.72 14.07 -25.69
C HIS A 26 -0.95 14.53 -24.25
N PRO A 27 -0.08 14.16 -23.28
CA PRO A 27 1.09 13.29 -23.42
C PRO A 27 0.72 11.83 -23.73
N ASN A 28 1.72 11.04 -24.14
CA ASN A 28 1.53 9.60 -24.34
C ASN A 28 1.01 8.92 -23.07
N CYS A 29 0.17 7.90 -23.24
CA CYS A 29 -0.23 7.01 -22.16
C CYS A 29 1.00 6.32 -21.56
N ILE A 30 1.20 6.48 -20.25
CA ILE A 30 2.21 5.72 -19.51
C ILE A 30 1.44 4.69 -18.67
N HIS A 31 1.84 3.42 -18.72
CA HIS A 31 1.09 2.27 -18.15
C HIS A 31 -0.36 2.18 -18.66
N GLY A 32 -0.52 2.44 -19.96
CA GLY A 32 -1.80 2.34 -20.62
C GLY A 32 -1.67 2.46 -22.13
N THR A 33 -2.79 2.25 -22.81
CA THR A 33 -2.91 2.30 -24.27
C THR A 33 -3.85 3.43 -24.70
N CYS A 34 -3.48 4.17 -25.74
CA CYS A 34 -4.33 5.22 -26.31
C CYS A 34 -5.50 4.59 -27.08
N ILE A 35 -6.73 4.81 -26.63
CA ILE A 35 -7.94 4.19 -27.20
C ILE A 35 -8.83 5.20 -27.93
N ALA A 36 -8.66 6.50 -27.67
CA ALA A 36 -9.25 7.60 -28.41
C ALA A 36 -8.36 8.85 -28.23
N PRO A 37 -8.57 9.93 -29.01
CA PRO A 37 -7.80 11.16 -28.85
C PRO A 37 -7.79 11.64 -27.39
N ASP A 38 -6.59 11.77 -26.82
CA ASP A 38 -6.34 12.14 -25.42
C ASP A 38 -7.07 11.27 -24.37
N LEU A 39 -7.38 10.01 -24.70
CA LEU A 39 -8.00 9.03 -23.81
C LEU A 39 -7.21 7.72 -23.76
N CYS A 40 -6.71 7.38 -22.58
CA CYS A 40 -5.97 6.17 -22.29
C CYS A 40 -6.84 5.15 -21.55
N HIS A 41 -6.64 3.89 -21.91
CA HIS A 41 -7.03 2.74 -21.12
C HIS A 41 -5.84 2.29 -20.28
N CYS A 42 -6.02 2.17 -18.96
CA CYS A 42 -4.93 1.79 -18.06
C CYS A 42 -4.68 0.29 -18.09
N ASP A 43 -3.39 -0.06 -18.03
CA ASP A 43 -2.97 -1.43 -17.87
C ASP A 43 -3.40 -1.96 -16.49
N ALA A 44 -3.53 -3.28 -16.36
CA ALA A 44 -3.85 -3.89 -15.08
C ALA A 44 -2.80 -3.50 -14.03
N GLY A 45 -3.26 -3.12 -12.83
CA GLY A 45 -2.37 -2.61 -11.78
C GLY A 45 -2.26 -1.08 -11.75
N TRP A 46 -2.87 -0.36 -12.69
CA TRP A 46 -2.78 1.10 -12.78
C TRP A 46 -4.15 1.75 -12.93
N LYS A 47 -4.29 2.93 -12.35
CA LYS A 47 -5.44 3.83 -12.47
C LYS A 47 -4.94 5.27 -12.63
N GLY A 48 -5.84 6.17 -12.96
CA GLY A 48 -5.53 7.59 -13.01
C GLY A 48 -6.80 8.41 -13.17
N PRO A 49 -6.68 9.74 -13.10
CA PRO A 49 -7.82 10.62 -13.21
C PRO A 49 -8.43 10.49 -14.62
N HIS A 50 -9.56 9.79 -14.70
CA HIS A 50 -10.40 9.75 -15.91
C HIS A 50 -10.98 11.13 -16.28
N PHE A 51 -10.81 12.15 -15.43
CA PHE A 51 -11.36 13.49 -15.61
C PHE A 51 -10.29 14.56 -15.49
N LYS A 52 -10.36 15.52 -16.42
CA LYS A 52 -9.63 16.80 -16.45
C LYS A 52 -9.96 17.69 -15.24
N ALA A 53 -9.67 17.25 -14.02
CA ALA A 53 -9.91 18.04 -12.81
C ALA A 53 -8.73 18.95 -12.44
N SER A 54 -7.56 18.77 -13.06
CA SER A 54 -6.46 19.70 -12.90
C SER A 54 -5.94 20.13 -14.26
N LEU A 55 -6.00 21.44 -14.48
CA LEU A 55 -5.51 22.11 -15.66
C LEU A 55 -4.09 21.62 -15.95
N SER A 56 -3.89 21.03 -17.14
CA SER A 56 -2.61 20.82 -17.86
C SER A 56 -1.70 19.59 -17.64
N LEU A 57 -2.09 18.50 -16.95
CA LEU A 57 -1.32 17.23 -17.01
C LEU A 57 -2.24 15.99 -17.00
N ALA A 58 -2.77 15.63 -18.17
CA ALA A 58 -3.51 14.39 -18.38
C ALA A 58 -2.56 13.17 -18.47
N ASN A 59 -1.82 12.90 -17.39
CA ASN A 59 -1.15 11.61 -17.22
C ASN A 59 -2.18 10.62 -16.66
N GLN A 60 -2.50 9.61 -17.47
CA GLN A 60 -3.80 8.92 -17.39
C GLN A 60 -3.79 7.63 -16.57
N CYS A 61 -2.63 7.09 -16.17
CA CYS A 61 -2.54 5.80 -15.46
C CYS A 61 -1.33 5.72 -14.51
N MET A 62 -1.10 6.75 -13.69
CA MET A 62 0.08 6.85 -12.82
C MET A 62 -0.14 6.43 -11.38
N ASP A 63 -1.38 6.20 -10.98
CA ASP A 63 -1.70 5.73 -9.64
C ASP A 63 -1.67 4.20 -9.67
N PRO A 64 -0.78 3.53 -8.92
CA PRO A 64 -0.79 2.08 -8.85
C PRO A 64 -2.03 1.58 -8.08
N THR A 65 -2.43 0.36 -8.38
CA THR A 65 -3.45 -0.38 -7.64
C THR A 65 -2.81 -1.56 -6.92
N CYS A 66 -3.30 -1.84 -5.72
CA CYS A 66 -2.84 -2.95 -4.90
C CYS A 66 -4.02 -3.87 -4.62
N ASP A 67 -3.82 -5.17 -4.83
CA ASP A 67 -4.73 -6.24 -4.42
C ASP A 67 -3.91 -7.32 -3.66
N PRO A 68 -4.07 -7.45 -2.33
CA PRO A 68 -5.04 -6.73 -1.48
C PRO A 68 -4.76 -5.23 -1.38
N GLU A 69 -5.80 -4.44 -1.11
CA GLU A 69 -5.64 -3.01 -0.85
C GLU A 69 -4.82 -2.78 0.42
N CYS A 70 -3.91 -1.80 0.38
CA CYS A 70 -3.20 -1.37 1.58
C CYS A 70 -4.21 -0.80 2.58
N VAL A 71 -4.06 -1.13 3.86
CA VAL A 71 -4.96 -0.62 4.90
C VAL A 71 -4.83 0.89 4.99
N ALA A 72 -5.98 1.57 4.93
CA ALA A 72 -6.06 3.02 5.04
C ALA A 72 -5.38 3.51 6.32
N ASP A 73 -4.63 4.61 6.22
CA ASP A 73 -3.85 5.22 7.31
C ASP A 73 -2.71 4.34 7.88
N GLN A 74 -2.41 3.18 7.27
CA GLN A 74 -1.33 2.26 7.69
C GLN A 74 -0.29 2.01 6.61
N GLY A 75 -0.60 2.35 5.36
CA GLY A 75 0.34 2.32 4.26
C GLY A 75 -0.21 2.97 3.00
N VAL A 76 0.63 3.02 1.97
CA VAL A 76 0.30 3.56 0.66
C VAL A 76 0.76 2.60 -0.44
N CYS A 77 -0.04 2.46 -1.49
CA CYS A 77 0.32 1.68 -2.67
C CYS A 77 1.35 2.46 -3.48
N VAL A 78 2.59 1.99 -3.53
CA VAL A 78 3.70 2.68 -4.22
C VAL A 78 4.03 2.06 -5.58
N TYR A 79 3.60 0.81 -5.76
CA TYR A 79 3.69 0.09 -7.02
C TYR A 79 2.61 -0.99 -7.08
N THR A 80 2.41 -1.60 -8.25
CA THR A 80 1.39 -2.65 -8.42
C THR A 80 1.55 -3.74 -7.36
N ASN A 81 0.52 -3.97 -6.55
CA ASN A 81 0.51 -4.95 -5.45
C ASN A 81 1.65 -4.77 -4.42
N THR A 82 2.20 -3.57 -4.30
CA THR A 82 3.29 -3.25 -3.38
C THR A 82 2.89 -2.09 -2.48
N CYS A 83 2.63 -2.41 -1.21
CA CYS A 83 2.35 -1.44 -0.17
C CYS A 83 3.65 -1.02 0.53
N GLU A 84 3.87 0.29 0.66
CA GLU A 84 4.83 0.84 1.60
C GLU A 84 4.09 1.13 2.92
N CYS A 85 4.46 0.41 3.97
CA CYS A 85 3.81 0.55 5.28
C CYS A 85 4.39 1.71 6.09
N PHE A 86 3.51 2.41 6.78
CA PHE A 86 3.91 3.46 7.71
C PHE A 86 4.55 2.86 8.97
N TYR A 87 5.24 3.71 9.72
CA TYR A 87 5.93 3.30 10.95
C TYR A 87 4.99 2.53 11.88
N GLY A 88 5.45 1.38 12.36
CA GLY A 88 4.70 0.52 13.27
C GLY A 88 3.72 -0.45 12.59
N TRP A 89 3.69 -0.50 11.26
CA TRP A 89 2.85 -1.44 10.49
C TRP A 89 3.70 -2.30 9.54
N GLY A 90 3.17 -3.47 9.20
CA GLY A 90 3.76 -4.40 8.25
C GLY A 90 2.75 -5.44 7.78
N GLY A 91 3.24 -6.45 7.06
CA GLY A 91 2.36 -7.35 6.30
C GLY A 91 2.28 -6.92 4.83
N VAL A 92 1.55 -7.69 4.02
CA VAL A 92 1.48 -7.47 2.57
C VAL A 92 0.58 -6.29 2.21
N SER A 93 -0.40 -5.99 3.06
CA SER A 93 -1.34 -4.88 2.99
C SER A 93 -1.17 -3.90 4.15
N CYS A 94 -0.08 -3.98 4.89
CA CYS A 94 0.17 -3.19 6.11
C CYS A 94 -0.81 -3.47 7.25
N GLU A 95 -1.42 -4.66 7.27
CA GLU A 95 -2.47 -5.06 8.20
C GLU A 95 -1.98 -5.49 9.59
N LYS A 96 -0.67 -5.69 9.75
CA LYS A 96 -0.07 -6.21 10.98
C LYS A 96 0.62 -5.09 11.76
N PRO A 97 0.25 -4.84 13.02
CA PRO A 97 1.01 -3.94 13.88
C PRO A 97 2.37 -4.55 14.22
N ILE A 98 3.37 -3.69 14.41
CA ILE A 98 4.73 -4.04 14.80
C ILE A 98 5.07 -3.28 16.09
N SER A 99 5.66 -3.98 17.05
CA SER A 99 6.29 -3.36 18.22
C SER A 99 7.80 -3.34 18.05
N LEU A 100 8.43 -2.20 18.32
CA LEU A 100 9.88 -2.03 18.38
C LEU A 100 10.27 -1.47 19.76
N PRO A 101 10.87 -2.28 20.65
CA PRO A 101 11.32 -3.66 20.47
C PRO A 101 10.17 -4.66 20.30
N ALA A 102 10.48 -5.82 19.70
CA ALA A 102 9.49 -6.88 19.49
C ALA A 102 8.96 -7.44 20.82
N CYS A 103 7.67 -7.80 20.83
CA CYS A 103 7.07 -8.53 21.94
C CYS A 103 7.75 -9.89 22.08
N VAL A 104 8.26 -10.23 23.27
CA VAL A 104 8.98 -11.47 23.54
C VAL A 104 7.98 -12.62 23.75
N ASN A 105 7.05 -12.46 24.69
CA ASN A 105 6.01 -13.44 25.01
C ASN A 105 4.61 -12.86 24.81
N GLY A 106 4.32 -12.42 23.60
CA GLY A 106 3.04 -11.82 23.24
C GLY A 106 2.99 -11.45 21.77
N ALA A 107 1.96 -10.73 21.39
CA ALA A 107 1.81 -10.20 20.04
C ALA A 107 1.54 -8.69 20.10
N ALA A 108 1.98 -7.96 19.08
CA ALA A 108 1.56 -6.58 18.92
C ALA A 108 0.08 -6.54 18.56
N TYR A 109 -0.71 -5.72 19.26
CA TYR A 109 -2.10 -5.43 18.88
C TYR A 109 -2.25 -4.00 18.33
N MET A 110 -1.24 -3.16 18.56
CA MET A 110 -1.06 -1.82 17.99
C MET A 110 0.45 -1.53 17.86
N PRO A 111 0.87 -0.53 17.07
CA PRO A 111 2.25 -0.06 17.04
C PRO A 111 2.81 0.16 18.45
N ASP A 112 3.95 -0.48 18.74
CA ASP A 112 4.66 -0.39 20.02
C ASP A 112 3.84 -0.79 21.27
N MET A 113 2.74 -1.53 21.10
CA MET A 113 1.91 -2.07 22.19
C MET A 113 1.74 -3.58 22.09
N CYS A 114 2.16 -4.28 23.15
CA CYS A 114 2.10 -5.73 23.23
C CYS A 114 0.93 -6.20 24.09
N GLU A 115 0.20 -7.20 23.59
CA GLU A 115 -0.72 -8.03 24.36
C GLU A 115 0.07 -9.25 24.82
N CYS A 116 0.28 -9.36 26.13
CA CYS A 116 1.11 -10.41 26.69
C CYS A 116 0.35 -11.73 26.84
N ASN A 117 1.05 -12.83 26.56
CA ASN A 117 0.58 -14.15 26.88
C ASN A 117 0.35 -14.27 28.39
N ARG A 118 -0.53 -15.19 28.79
CA ARG A 118 -0.82 -15.45 30.20
C ARG A 118 0.48 -15.72 30.97
N GLY A 119 0.60 -15.07 32.13
CA GLY A 119 1.79 -15.19 32.98
C GLY A 119 2.94 -14.25 32.59
N TRP A 120 2.80 -13.41 31.57
CA TRP A 120 3.81 -12.41 31.21
C TRP A 120 3.29 -10.99 31.36
N ALA A 121 4.22 -10.08 31.63
CA ALA A 121 3.98 -8.65 31.80
C ALA A 121 5.20 -7.85 31.33
N GLY A 122 5.15 -6.53 31.53
CA GLY A 122 6.13 -5.60 30.97
C GLY A 122 5.71 -5.12 29.59
N ARG A 123 6.35 -4.04 29.13
CA ARG A 123 5.97 -3.36 27.89
C ARG A 123 6.14 -4.23 26.64
N ILE A 124 7.08 -5.18 26.68
CA ILE A 124 7.37 -6.13 25.60
C ILE A 124 7.16 -7.59 26.04
N CYS A 125 6.44 -7.82 27.14
CA CYS A 125 6.17 -9.18 27.65
C CYS A 125 7.45 -9.97 27.99
N ASP A 126 8.44 -9.28 28.54
CA ASP A 126 9.73 -9.81 28.98
C ASP A 126 9.79 -10.09 30.49
N TYR A 127 8.79 -9.67 31.26
CA TYR A 127 8.71 -9.91 32.70
C TYR A 127 7.78 -11.08 33.02
N PRO A 128 8.26 -12.19 33.60
CA PRO A 128 7.40 -13.29 34.03
C PRO A 128 6.65 -12.92 35.32
N LEU A 129 5.37 -13.27 35.38
CA LEU A 129 4.52 -13.20 36.57
C LEU A 129 4.54 -14.55 37.27
N CYS A 130 5.05 -14.61 38.50
CA CYS A 130 5.13 -15.84 39.28
C CYS A 130 3.82 -16.18 40.03
N GLN A 131 2.82 -15.29 40.03
CA GLN A 131 1.50 -15.48 40.64
C GLN A 131 0.39 -14.90 39.77
N SER A 132 -0.82 -15.46 39.86
CA SER A 132 -1.98 -14.97 39.13
C SER A 132 -2.48 -13.63 39.71
N TRP A 133 -2.60 -12.61 38.88
CA TRP A 133 -3.28 -11.35 39.23
C TRP A 133 -4.77 -11.63 39.53
N PRO A 134 -5.40 -11.09 40.61
CA PRO A 134 -5.02 -9.94 41.44
C PRO A 134 -4.51 -10.31 42.85
N ALA A 135 -3.78 -11.41 43.02
CA ALA A 135 -3.22 -11.76 44.33
C ALA A 135 -2.18 -10.71 44.79
N PRO A 136 -2.07 -10.42 46.11
CA PRO A 136 -1.05 -9.51 46.62
C PRO A 136 0.33 -10.04 46.23
N SER A 137 1.05 -9.25 45.44
CA SER A 137 2.34 -9.58 44.85
C SER A 137 3.38 -9.88 45.93
N GLN A 138 3.45 -11.13 46.40
CA GLN A 138 4.69 -11.66 46.93
C GLN A 138 5.51 -12.19 45.75
N ASP A 139 5.94 -11.27 44.89
CA ASP A 139 7.08 -11.52 44.03
C ASP A 139 8.26 -11.88 44.95
N CYS A 140 8.96 -12.96 44.60
CA CYS A 140 9.91 -13.70 45.42
C CYS A 140 10.59 -12.87 46.53
N GLY A 141 10.20 -13.05 47.81
CA GLY A 141 10.67 -12.21 48.92
C GLY A 141 12.20 -12.14 49.10
N HIS A 142 12.94 -13.16 48.62
CA HIS A 142 14.41 -13.21 48.58
C HIS A 142 14.93 -13.84 47.28
N GLY A 143 14.32 -13.56 46.13
CA GLY A 143 14.75 -14.15 44.84
C GLY A 143 14.25 -13.37 43.63
N SER A 144 14.49 -13.91 42.44
CA SER A 144 13.99 -13.36 41.17
C SER A 144 13.10 -14.38 40.47
N CYS A 145 11.96 -13.90 39.95
CA CYS A 145 11.09 -14.69 39.09
C CYS A 145 11.78 -14.91 37.74
N ILE A 146 12.00 -16.17 37.35
CA ILE A 146 12.68 -16.53 36.08
C ILE A 146 11.75 -17.20 35.07
N GLU A 147 10.53 -17.58 35.47
CA GLU A 147 9.51 -18.23 34.63
C GLU A 147 8.08 -17.89 35.12
N PRO A 148 7.07 -17.88 34.22
CA PRO A 148 5.69 -17.54 34.55
C PRO A 148 4.95 -18.65 35.33
N TYR A 149 3.86 -18.29 36.01
CA TYR A 149 2.96 -19.27 36.62
C TYR A 149 2.26 -20.15 35.57
N ASN A 150 1.94 -21.40 35.93
CA ASN A 150 1.18 -22.34 35.08
C ASN A 150 -0.33 -22.06 35.09
#